data_AF-A0A2U3LWE1-F1
#
_entry.id   AF-A0A2U3LWE1-F1
#
_cell.length_a   1.000
_cell.length_b   1.000
_cell.length_c   1.000
_cell.angle_alpha   90.00
_cell.angle_beta   90.00
_cell.angle_gamma   90.00
#
_symmetry.space_group_name_H-M   'P 1'
#
loop_
_entity.id
_entity.type
_entity.pdbx_description
1 polymer ?
#
loop_
_entity_poly.entity_id
_entity_poly.type
_entity_poly.pdbx_seq_one_letter_code
_entity_poly.pdbx_strand_id
1 'polypeptide(L)'
;MKQNITLALDKETMKKVRAFAAQRGTSVRALLAAELRRMVEEEARYEQAKKKALAHLDSLFPLGGEKLTVRESLHDRRGLH
;
A
#
# COMPACT_ATOMS: atom_id res chain seq x y z
N MET A 1 20.94 -5.35 5.69
CA MET A 1 22.06 -4.42 6.00
C MET A 1 21.48 -3.05 6.34
N LYS A 2 22.04 -2.31 7.30
CA LYS A 2 21.59 -0.95 7.65
C LYS A 2 22.50 0.07 6.96
N GLN A 3 21.92 1.08 6.31
CA GLN A 3 22.66 2.19 5.70
C GLN A 3 22.48 3.47 6.53
N ASN A 4 23.55 4.25 6.67
CA ASN A 4 23.54 5.52 7.38
C ASN A 4 23.34 6.67 6.39
N ILE A 5 22.45 7.59 6.73
CA ILE A 5 22.19 8.80 5.94
C ILE A 5 22.46 10.01 6.84
N THR A 6 23.23 10.96 6.32
CA THR A 6 23.48 12.25 6.98
C THR A 6 22.59 13.31 6.33
N LEU A 7 21.85 14.05 7.15
CA LEU A 7 20.94 15.10 6.69
C LEU A 7 21.30 16.41 7.38
N ALA A 8 21.41 17.48 6.61
CA ALA A 8 21.51 18.83 7.13
C ALA A 8 20.10 19.40 7.31
N LEU A 9 19.80 19.83 8.53
CA LEU A 9 18.56 20.52 8.89
C LEU A 9 18.91 21.83 9.59
N ASP A 10 18.07 22.83 9.44
CA ASP A 10 18.23 24.08 10.19
C ASP A 10 18.04 23.83 11.70
N LYS A 11 18.60 24.75 12.51
CA LYS A 11 18.62 24.60 13.97
C LYS A 11 17.21 24.60 14.58
N GLU A 12 16.27 25.34 14.01
CA GLU A 12 14.91 25.42 14.54
C GLU A 12 14.15 24.12 14.30
N THR A 13 14.22 23.57 13.10
CA THR A 13 13.64 22.28 12.73
C THR A 13 14.23 21.17 13.59
N MET A 14 15.55 21.14 13.77
CA MET A 14 16.20 20.14 14.64
C MET A 14 15.70 20.23 16.10
N LYS A 15 15.46 21.44 16.63
CA LYS A 15 14.91 21.62 17.98
C LYS A 15 13.48 21.08 18.09
N LYS A 16 12.61 21.41 17.12
CA LYS A 16 11.22 20.94 17.07
C LYS A 16 11.15 19.41 16.95
N VAL A 17 11.95 18.83 16.06
CA VAL A 17 11.99 17.38 15.83
C VAL A 17 12.47 16.62 17.06
N ARG A 18 13.46 17.15 17.79
CA ARG A 18 13.91 16.54 19.07
C ARG A 18 12.82 16.57 20.13
N ALA A 19 12.13 17.70 20.29
CA ALA A 19 11.02 17.81 21.24
C ALA A 19 9.88 16.84 20.89
N PHE A 20 9.53 16.76 19.60
CA PHE A 20 8.51 15.83 19.11
C PHE A 20 8.88 14.36 19.32
N ALA A 21 10.13 14.00 19.02
CA ALA A 21 10.63 12.64 19.25
C ALA A 21 10.61 12.28 20.74
N ALA A 22 11.04 13.19 21.61
CA ALA A 22 11.00 13.01 23.06
C ALA A 22 9.57 12.83 23.58
N GLN A 23 8.61 13.64 23.11
CA GLN A 23 7.20 13.51 23.48
C GLN A 23 6.61 12.14 23.09
N ARG A 24 7.07 11.56 21.98
CA ARG A 24 6.67 10.22 21.52
C ARG A 24 7.51 9.07 22.09
N GLY A 25 8.46 9.35 22.98
CA GLY A 25 9.36 8.33 23.55
C GLY A 25 10.25 7.65 22.50
N THR A 26 10.55 8.34 21.40
CA THR A 26 11.33 7.80 20.27
C THR A 26 12.56 8.65 19.96
N SER A 27 13.43 8.15 19.10
CA SER A 27 14.59 8.91 18.61
C SER A 27 14.28 9.60 17.28
N VAL A 28 14.99 10.69 16.99
CA VAL A 28 14.87 11.40 15.70
C VAL A 28 15.15 10.47 14.51
N ARG A 29 16.14 9.58 14.63
CA ARG A 29 16.44 8.58 13.59
C ARG A 29 15.30 7.59 13.40
N ALA A 30 14.73 7.08 14.49
CA ALA A 30 13.60 6.15 14.42
C ALA A 30 12.37 6.81 13.80
N LEU A 31 12.11 8.08 14.13
CA LEU A 31 11.03 8.87 13.55
C LEU A 31 11.19 9.03 12.04
N LEU A 32 12.38 9.46 11.59
CA LEU A 32 12.68 9.61 10.17
C LEU A 32 12.61 8.27 9.42
N ALA A 33 13.12 7.19 10.03
CA ALA A 33 13.06 5.87 9.43
C ALA A 33 11.62 5.34 9.33
N ALA A 34 10.74 5.71 10.26
CA ALA A 34 9.32 5.36 10.18
C ALA A 34 8.63 6.13 9.04
N GLU A 35 8.87 7.44 8.92
CA GLU A 35 8.26 8.25 7.87
C GLU A 35 8.74 7.85 6.47
N LEU A 36 10.04 7.58 6.29
CA LEU A 36 10.57 7.08 5.02
C LEU A 36 9.94 5.75 4.62
N ARG A 37 9.75 4.82 5.57
CA ARG A 37 9.05 3.56 5.30
C ARG A 37 7.60 3.82 4.90
N ARG A 38 6.91 4.72 5.60
CA ARG A 38 5.52 5.09 5.30
C ARG A 38 5.38 5.58 3.87
N MET A 39 6.25 6.51 3.44
CA MET A 39 6.25 7.04 2.07
C MET A 39 6.46 5.93 1.03
N VAL A 40 7.48 5.07 1.24
CA VAL A 40 7.77 3.97 0.30
C VAL A 40 6.64 2.93 0.27
N GLU A 41 6.05 2.62 1.41
CA GLU A 41 4.90 1.70 1.49
C GLU A 41 3.66 2.27 0.79
N GLU A 42 3.37 3.55 0.96
CA GLU A 42 2.25 4.21 0.30
C GLU A 42 2.39 4.13 -1.22
N GLU A 43 3.59 4.41 -1.75
CA GLU A 43 3.89 4.30 -3.18
C GLU A 43 3.84 2.84 -3.67
N ALA A 44 4.42 1.91 -2.92
CA ALA A 44 4.44 0.50 -3.27
C ALA A 44 3.05 -0.14 -3.27
N ARG A 45 2.15 0.27 -2.36
CA ARG A 45 0.79 -0.30 -2.25
C ARG A 45 0.00 -0.09 -3.53
N TYR A 46 0.07 1.10 -4.13
CA TYR A 46 -0.62 1.38 -5.38
C TYR A 46 -0.09 0.50 -6.52
N GLU A 47 1.22 0.48 -6.72
CA GLU A 47 1.85 -0.32 -7.78
C GLU A 47 1.59 -1.82 -7.59
N GLN A 48 1.59 -2.29 -6.35
CA GLN A 48 1.32 -3.70 -6.05
C GLN A 48 -0.15 -4.05 -6.29
N ALA A 49 -1.10 -3.17 -5.96
CA ALA A 49 -2.52 -3.35 -6.27
C ALA A 49 -2.77 -3.36 -7.79
N LYS A 50 -2.14 -2.43 -8.52
CA LYS A 50 -2.20 -2.37 -9.99
C LYS A 50 -1.68 -3.65 -10.64
N LYS A 51 -0.50 -4.14 -10.22
CA LYS A 51 0.07 -5.40 -10.74
C LYS A 51 -0.85 -6.59 -10.49
N LYS A 52 -1.46 -6.67 -9.30
CA LYS A 52 -2.45 -7.72 -9.00
C LYS A 52 -3.65 -7.62 -9.93
N ALA A 53 -4.24 -6.44 -10.08
CA ALA A 53 -5.40 -6.23 -10.95
C ALA A 53 -5.11 -6.60 -12.42
N LEU A 54 -3.94 -6.24 -12.95
CA LEU A 54 -3.53 -6.64 -14.30
C LEU A 54 -3.35 -8.15 -14.43
N ALA A 55 -2.69 -8.79 -13.45
CA ALA A 55 -2.56 -10.25 -13.43
C ALA A 55 -3.93 -10.95 -13.36
N HIS A 56 -4.91 -10.37 -12.66
CA HIS A 56 -6.29 -10.86 -12.65
C HIS A 56 -6.99 -10.70 -14.01
N LEU A 57 -6.66 -9.68 -14.81
CA LEU A 57 -7.19 -9.53 -16.17
C LEU A 57 -6.57 -10.53 -17.15
N ASP A 58 -5.25 -10.77 -17.02
CA ASP A 58 -4.52 -11.71 -17.89
C ASP A 58 -4.87 -13.17 -17.57
N SER A 59 -5.18 -13.47 -16.30
CA SER A 59 -5.67 -14.76 -15.85
C SER A 59 -7.18 -14.85 -16.08
N LEU A 60 -7.61 -15.49 -17.17
CA LEU A 60 -9.01 -15.87 -17.34
C LEU A 60 -9.44 -16.78 -16.18
N PHE A 61 -10.21 -16.22 -15.23
CA PHE A 61 -10.80 -17.01 -14.17
C PHE A 61 -11.88 -17.90 -14.79
N PRO A 62 -11.81 -19.24 -14.61
CA PRO A 62 -12.94 -20.09 -14.90
C PRO A 62 -13.98 -19.84 -13.81
N LEU A 63 -14.75 -18.77 -13.95
CA LEU A 63 -15.79 -18.34 -13.01
C LEU A 63 -17.06 -19.22 -13.08
N GLY A 64 -16.96 -20.41 -13.71
CA GLY A 64 -17.97 -21.46 -13.65
C GLY A 64 -19.37 -21.02 -14.06
N GLY A 65 -19.49 -20.20 -15.11
CA GLY A 65 -20.78 -19.69 -15.59
C GLY A 65 -20.94 -19.87 -17.09
N GLU A 66 -22.17 -20.21 -17.50
CA GLU A 66 -22.56 -20.17 -18.91
C GLU A 66 -22.65 -18.71 -19.41
N LYS A 67 -22.52 -18.50 -20.72
CA LYS A 67 -22.71 -17.18 -21.33
C LYS A 67 -24.11 -16.67 -21.00
N LEU A 68 -24.18 -15.57 -20.25
CA LEU A 68 -25.42 -14.86 -19.99
C LEU A 68 -25.99 -14.33 -21.31
N THR A 69 -27.21 -14.73 -21.63
CA THR A 69 -27.92 -14.29 -22.84
C THR A 69 -28.78 -13.05 -22.58
N VAL A 70 -29.26 -12.84 -21.35
CA VAL A 70 -30.05 -11.66 -20.93
C VAL A 70 -29.76 -11.30 -19.46
N ARG A 71 -29.87 -10.02 -19.07
CA ARG A 71 -29.55 -9.56 -17.70
C ARG A 71 -30.45 -10.21 -16.64
N GLU A 72 -31.71 -10.43 -16.95
CA GLU A 72 -32.73 -10.98 -16.05
C GLU A 72 -32.43 -12.42 -15.63
N SER A 73 -31.61 -13.16 -16.40
CA SER A 73 -31.21 -14.52 -16.06
C SER A 73 -30.12 -14.58 -14.98
N LEU A 74 -29.58 -13.45 -14.53
CA LEU A 74 -28.53 -13.39 -13.49
C LEU A 74 -28.96 -13.95 -12.12
N HIS A 75 -30.27 -14.03 -11.86
CA HIS A 75 -30.80 -14.59 -10.61
C HIS A 75 -31.20 -16.06 -10.73
N ASP A 76 -31.17 -16.62 -11.95
CA ASP A 76 -31.57 -17.98 -12.21
C ASP A 76 -30.44 -18.94 -11.80
N ARG A 77 -30.70 -19.73 -10.75
CA ARG A 77 -29.70 -20.65 -10.17
C ARG A 77 -29.64 -22.00 -10.89
N ARG A 78 -30.41 -22.20 -11.96
CA ARG A 78 -30.48 -23.48 -12.69
C ARG A 78 -29.16 -23.88 -13.38
N GLY A 79 -28.25 -22.93 -13.63
CA GLY A 79 -26.94 -23.17 -14.27
C GLY A 79 -25.72 -23.11 -13.34
N LEU A 80 -25.91 -23.08 -12.02
CA LEU A 80 -24.82 -23.15 -11.04
C LEU A 80 -24.58 -24.62 -10.69
N HIS A 81 -23.57 -25.25 -11.31
CA HIS A 81 -23.11 -26.62 -11.03
C HIS A 81 -21.80 -26.63 -10.25
#